data_AF-A0A5C6ZSX6-F1
#
_entry.id   AF-A0A5C6ZSX6-F1
#
_cell.length_a   1.000
_cell.length_b   1.000
_cell.length_c   1.000
_cell.angle_alpha   90.00
_cell.angle_beta   90.00
_cell.angle_gamma   90.00
#
_symmetry.space_group_name_H-M   'P 1'
#
loop_
_entity.id
_entity.type
_entity.pdbx_description
1 polymer ?
#
loop_
_entity_poly.entity_id
_entity_poly.type
_entity_poly.pdbx_seq_one_letter_code
_entity_poly.pdbx_strand_id
1 'polypeptide(L)'
;MYFHITQKRVRRNSNTLEVFSLAEDEIKKFDLNAIPLNEVQVNNIFKAFSENHLSGDYQTFQAFIQLKPVSRLKRLVWKDSSYKLPKQVNRQTLLEFLSQILVGFENLENQQMIELTNYYFILKNSEGKELTFSTKNIYDWKNNKSSYLENISALLKKNL
;
A
#
# COMPACT_ATOMS: atom_id res chain seq x y z
N MET A 1 4.23 -22.37 9.30
CA MET A 1 2.84 -22.13 9.76
C MET A 1 2.07 -21.66 8.53
N TYR A 2 1.11 -22.45 8.04
CA TYR A 2 0.33 -22.09 6.83
C TYR A 2 -0.90 -21.26 7.24
N PHE A 3 -1.19 -20.18 6.51
CA PHE A 3 -2.30 -19.27 6.82
C PHE A 3 -3.56 -19.63 6.04
N HIS A 4 -4.72 -19.45 6.69
CA HIS A 4 -6.04 -19.52 6.06
C HIS A 4 -6.62 -18.10 5.98
N ILE A 5 -6.72 -17.57 4.76
CA ILE A 5 -7.55 -16.39 4.48
C ILE A 5 -9.01 -16.85 4.54
N THR A 6 -9.77 -16.39 5.53
CA THR A 6 -11.19 -16.73 5.61
C THR A 6 -12.00 -15.70 4.83
N GLN A 7 -12.46 -16.08 3.64
CA GLN A 7 -13.30 -15.25 2.78
C GLN A 7 -14.72 -15.17 3.36
N LYS A 8 -15.08 -14.07 4.01
CA LYS A 8 -16.44 -13.89 4.55
C LYS A 8 -17.31 -13.13 3.55
N ARG A 9 -18.24 -13.83 2.89
CA ARG A 9 -19.28 -13.21 2.06
C ARG A 9 -20.33 -12.56 2.95
N VAL A 10 -20.46 -11.24 2.90
CA VAL A 10 -21.56 -10.52 3.56
C VAL A 10 -22.57 -10.12 2.47
N ARG A 11 -23.79 -10.65 2.55
CA ARG A 11 -24.90 -10.24 1.68
C ARG A 11 -25.65 -9.07 2.31
N ARG A 12 -25.73 -7.94 1.61
CA ARG A 12 -26.73 -6.89 1.82
C ARG A 12 -27.36 -6.53 0.47
N ASN A 13 -28.67 -6.65 0.36
CA ASN A 13 -29.52 -6.20 -0.75
C ASN A 13 -28.93 -6.41 -2.15
N SER A 14 -28.89 -7.68 -2.60
CA SER A 14 -28.62 -8.11 -3.99
C SER A 14 -27.23 -7.83 -4.58
N ASN A 15 -26.35 -7.08 -3.90
CA ASN A 15 -24.96 -6.91 -4.30
C ASN A 15 -24.04 -7.75 -3.42
N THR A 16 -23.37 -8.74 -4.01
CA THR A 16 -22.32 -9.51 -3.35
C THR A 16 -21.09 -8.62 -3.13
N LEU A 17 -20.89 -8.14 -1.91
CA LEU A 17 -19.68 -7.44 -1.51
C LEU A 17 -18.67 -8.47 -1.01
N GLU A 18 -17.63 -8.73 -1.80
CA GLU A 18 -16.48 -9.51 -1.34
C GLU A 18 -15.60 -8.61 -0.46
N VAL A 19 -15.81 -8.70 0.86
CA VAL A 19 -14.99 -8.02 1.86
C VAL A 19 -13.90 -8.99 2.31
N PHE A 20 -12.64 -8.68 2.00
CA PHE A 20 -11.53 -9.27 2.74
C PHE A 20 -11.45 -8.53 4.07
N SER A 21 -12.12 -9.07 5.09
CA SER A 21 -11.77 -8.69 6.45
C SER A 21 -10.51 -9.50 6.79
N LEU A 22 -9.35 -8.83 6.84
CA LEU A 22 -8.40 -9.23 7.87
C LEU A 22 -9.20 -9.08 9.17
N ALA A 23 -9.46 -10.17 9.89
CA ALA A 23 -10.10 -10.03 11.20
C ALA A 23 -9.24 -9.05 12.02
N GLU A 24 -9.82 -8.27 12.94
CA GLU A 24 -9.05 -7.31 13.77
C GLU A 24 -7.83 -7.95 14.46
N ASP A 25 -7.82 -9.27 14.61
CA ASP A 25 -6.71 -10.06 15.14
C ASP A 25 -5.57 -10.35 14.14
N GLU A 26 -5.69 -10.00 12.86
CA GLU A 26 -4.69 -10.32 11.84
C GLU A 26 -3.69 -9.20 11.57
N ILE A 27 -4.05 -7.94 11.82
CA ILE A 27 -3.05 -6.85 11.81
C ILE A 27 -2.05 -7.03 12.96
N LYS A 28 -2.50 -7.55 14.11
CA LYS A 28 -1.64 -7.95 15.24
C LYS A 28 -0.63 -9.06 14.89
N LYS A 29 -0.80 -9.75 13.75
CA LYS A 29 0.16 -10.77 13.27
C LYS A 29 1.35 -10.14 12.54
N PHE A 30 1.25 -8.88 12.13
CA PHE A 30 2.37 -8.13 11.61
C PHE A 30 2.95 -7.31 12.77
N ASP A 31 4.22 -7.53 13.09
CA ASP A 31 4.95 -6.73 14.09
C ASP A 31 5.29 -5.36 13.46
N LEU A 32 4.26 -4.53 13.30
CA LEU A 32 4.32 -3.24 12.61
C LEU A 32 3.76 -2.13 13.49
N ASN A 33 4.43 -0.98 13.42
CA ASN A 33 3.91 0.26 13.95
C ASN A 33 3.90 1.31 12.85
N ALA A 34 2.80 2.06 12.73
CA ALA A 34 2.83 3.26 11.91
C ALA A 34 3.65 4.34 12.62
N ILE A 35 4.39 5.16 11.86
CA ILE A 35 5.01 6.36 12.44
C ILE A 35 3.91 7.27 13.04
N PRO A 36 4.16 7.91 14.20
CA PRO A 36 3.17 8.77 14.83
C PRO A 36 3.01 10.07 14.03
N LEU A 37 1.93 10.16 13.26
CA LEU A 37 1.59 11.35 12.45
C LEU A 37 0.37 12.08 13.02
N ASN A 38 0.47 13.40 13.08
CA ASN A 38 -0.69 14.26 13.31
C ASN A 38 -1.51 14.44 12.02
N GLU A 39 -2.72 14.96 12.15
CA GLU A 39 -3.64 15.12 11.02
C GLU A 39 -3.09 16.03 9.91
N VAL A 40 -2.32 17.05 10.26
CA VAL A 40 -1.70 17.97 9.29
C VAL A 40 -0.67 17.23 8.45
N GLN A 41 0.20 16.43 9.07
CA GLN A 41 1.20 15.60 8.39
C GLN A 41 0.53 14.57 7.47
N VAL A 42 -0.50 13.87 7.96
CA VAL A 42 -1.25 12.88 7.17
C VAL A 42 -1.88 13.53 5.92
N ASN A 43 -2.47 14.72 6.06
CA ASN A 43 -3.04 15.46 4.95
C ASN A 43 -1.97 15.94 3.96
N ASN A 44 -0.83 16.43 4.45
CA ASN A 44 0.28 16.88 3.59
C ASN A 44 0.83 15.73 2.75
N ILE A 45 1.07 14.56 3.37
CA ILE A 45 1.50 13.36 2.66
C ILE A 45 0.43 12.94 1.64
N PHE A 46 -0.84 12.89 2.04
CA PHE A 46 -1.91 12.52 1.12
C PHE A 46 -1.94 13.41 -0.12
N LYS A 47 -1.87 14.73 0.06
CA LYS A 47 -1.86 15.69 -1.06
C LYS A 47 -0.63 15.50 -1.95
N ALA A 48 0.56 15.41 -1.36
CA ALA A 48 1.81 15.27 -2.11
C ALA A 48 1.84 14.02 -3.00
N PHE A 49 1.28 12.90 -2.53
CA PHE A 49 1.26 11.66 -3.29
C PHE A 49 0.04 11.54 -4.22
N SER A 50 -1.08 12.21 -3.92
CA SER A 50 -2.30 12.13 -4.73
C SER A 50 -2.18 12.75 -6.12
N GLU A 51 -1.18 13.61 -6.33
CA GLU A 51 -0.94 14.21 -7.65
C GLU A 51 -0.39 13.20 -8.67
N ASN A 52 0.54 12.34 -8.24
CA ASN A 52 1.36 11.57 -9.16
C ASN A 52 1.37 10.06 -8.90
N HIS A 53 1.06 9.62 -7.68
CA HIS A 53 1.29 8.23 -7.26
C HIS A 53 0.03 7.55 -6.72
N LEU A 54 -0.83 8.31 -6.05
CA LEU A 54 -1.94 7.78 -5.26
C LEU A 54 -3.28 8.28 -5.81
N SER A 55 -4.30 7.43 -5.81
CA SER A 55 -5.68 7.84 -6.02
C SER A 55 -6.60 7.08 -5.09
N GLY A 56 -7.62 7.75 -4.56
CA GLY A 56 -8.46 7.22 -3.48
C GLY A 56 -8.95 8.36 -2.59
N ASP A 57 -9.76 8.04 -1.59
CA ASP A 57 -10.26 9.03 -0.67
C ASP A 57 -9.37 9.18 0.57
N TYR A 58 -9.36 10.38 1.15
CA TYR A 58 -8.55 10.71 2.31
C TYR A 58 -8.88 9.85 3.55
N GLN A 59 -10.15 9.45 3.73
CA GLN A 59 -10.54 8.64 4.89
C GLN A 59 -9.91 7.25 4.82
N THR A 60 -9.88 6.65 3.63
CA THR A 60 -9.16 5.40 3.38
C THR A 60 -7.67 5.56 3.63
N PHE A 61 -7.07 6.68 3.21
CA PHE A 61 -5.66 6.97 3.51
C PHE A 61 -5.39 7.08 5.02
N GLN A 62 -6.23 7.80 5.76
CA GLN A 62 -6.15 7.88 7.22
C GLN A 62 -6.29 6.50 7.88
N ALA A 63 -7.20 5.65 7.38
CA ALA A 63 -7.36 4.29 7.86
C ALA A 63 -6.08 3.46 7.64
N PHE A 64 -5.42 3.60 6.49
CA PHE A 64 -4.12 2.98 6.23
C PHE A 64 -3.05 3.45 7.22
N ILE A 65 -2.89 4.77 7.42
CA ILE A 65 -1.90 5.31 8.36
C ILE A 65 -2.15 4.80 9.78
N GLN A 66 -3.41 4.64 10.17
CA GLN A 66 -3.78 4.11 11.49
C GLN A 66 -3.79 2.58 11.56
N LEU A 67 -3.37 1.90 10.48
CA LEU A 67 -3.45 0.44 10.33
C LEU A 67 -4.84 -0.10 10.69
N LYS A 68 -5.90 0.62 10.30
CA LYS A 68 -7.28 0.22 10.49
C LYS A 68 -7.78 -0.62 9.31
N PRO A 69 -8.81 -1.45 9.51
CA PRO A 69 -9.39 -2.22 8.42
C PRO A 69 -9.97 -1.34 7.31
N VAL A 70 -9.79 -1.75 6.06
CA VAL A 70 -10.31 -1.07 4.86
C VAL A 70 -11.15 -2.05 4.03
N SER A 71 -12.28 -1.57 3.50
CA SER A 71 -13.09 -2.37 2.57
C SER A 71 -12.37 -2.54 1.23
N ARG A 72 -12.44 -3.74 0.64
CA ARG A 72 -11.79 -4.07 -0.65
C ARG A 72 -12.11 -3.07 -1.78
N LEU A 73 -13.35 -2.58 -1.82
CA LEU A 73 -13.81 -1.62 -2.84
C LEU A 73 -13.25 -0.21 -2.64
N LYS A 74 -12.75 0.10 -1.44
CA LYS A 74 -12.23 1.41 -1.07
C LYS A 74 -10.70 1.46 -1.04
N ARG A 75 -10.00 0.38 -1.41
CA ARG A 75 -8.53 0.36 -1.43
C ARG A 75 -7.96 1.50 -2.26
N LEU A 76 -6.83 2.03 -1.78
CA LEU A 76 -6.09 3.06 -2.48
C LEU A 76 -5.52 2.50 -3.78
N VAL A 77 -5.46 3.31 -4.83
CA VAL A 77 -4.91 2.92 -6.11
C VAL A 77 -3.55 3.58 -6.28
N TRP A 78 -2.51 2.78 -6.39
CA TRP A 78 -1.16 3.25 -6.67
C TRP A 78 -0.86 3.16 -8.17
N LYS A 79 -0.43 4.28 -8.74
CA LYS A 79 -0.07 4.44 -10.14
C LYS A 79 1.24 5.22 -10.20
N ASP A 80 2.35 4.52 -10.32
CA ASP A 80 3.63 5.18 -10.57
C ASP A 80 4.24 4.62 -11.84
N SER A 81 4.14 5.37 -12.94
CA SER A 81 4.60 4.92 -14.25
C SER A 81 5.94 5.58 -14.56
N SER A 82 6.91 4.80 -15.05
CA SER A 82 8.16 5.39 -15.51
C SER A 82 7.89 6.25 -16.73
N TYR A 83 8.43 7.48 -16.76
CA TYR A 83 8.37 8.32 -17.97
C TYR A 83 8.96 7.63 -19.20
N LYS A 84 9.99 6.78 -19.01
CA LYS A 84 10.63 6.01 -20.09
C LYS A 84 9.81 4.79 -20.52
N LEU A 85 9.04 4.21 -19.60
CA LEU A 85 8.21 3.02 -19.83
C LEU A 85 6.81 3.27 -19.28
N PRO A 86 6.01 4.16 -19.91
CA PRO A 86 4.75 4.64 -19.34
C PRO A 86 3.71 3.53 -19.18
N LYS A 87 3.84 2.43 -19.92
CA LYS A 87 2.97 1.24 -19.80
C LYS A 87 3.31 0.35 -18.60
N GLN A 88 4.47 0.56 -17.97
CA GLN A 88 4.94 -0.22 -16.84
C GLN A 88 4.85 0.59 -15.55
N VAL A 89 4.25 -0.01 -14.52
CA VAL A 89 4.27 0.55 -13.17
C VAL A 89 5.57 0.18 -12.51
N ASN A 90 6.19 1.18 -11.90
CA ASN A 90 7.24 1.01 -10.94
C ASN A 90 6.64 0.46 -9.63
N ARG A 91 6.75 -0.85 -9.46
CA ARG A 91 6.24 -1.53 -8.26
C ARG A 91 7.06 -1.17 -7.01
N GLN A 92 8.30 -0.74 -7.19
CA GLN A 92 9.25 -0.57 -6.09
C GLN A 92 9.01 0.74 -5.34
N THR A 93 8.41 1.75 -5.96
CA THR A 93 8.09 3.02 -5.28
C THR A 93 6.98 2.89 -4.25
N LEU A 94 6.01 1.99 -4.45
CA LEU A 94 5.04 1.69 -3.40
C LEU A 94 5.70 0.98 -2.22
N LEU A 95 6.62 0.04 -2.48
CA LEU A 95 7.35 -0.64 -1.41
C LEU A 95 8.21 0.34 -0.61
N GLU A 96 8.86 1.29 -1.29
CA GLU A 96 9.60 2.38 -0.67
C GLU A 96 8.70 3.29 0.17
N PHE A 97 7.54 3.68 -0.37
CA PHE A 97 6.58 4.47 0.39
C PHE A 97 6.14 3.76 1.69
N LEU A 98 5.86 2.47 1.60
CA LEU A 98 5.45 1.66 2.75
C LEU A 98 6.57 1.50 3.77
N SER A 99 7.82 1.29 3.35
CA SER A 99 8.94 1.13 4.27
C SER A 99 9.22 2.38 5.10
N GLN A 100 8.95 3.56 4.53
CA GLN A 100 9.15 4.83 5.22
C GLN A 100 7.99 5.18 6.17
N ILE A 101 6.76 4.71 5.91
CA ILE A 101 5.58 4.96 6.77
C ILE A 101 5.43 3.92 7.87
N LEU A 102 5.75 2.65 7.59
CA LEU A 102 5.50 1.53 8.48
C LEU A 102 6.83 1.06 9.09
N VAL A 103 7.03 1.40 10.36
CA VAL A 103 8.16 0.92 11.16
C VAL A 103 8.08 -0.60 11.26
N GLY A 104 9.16 -1.27 10.88
CA GLY A 104 9.25 -2.73 10.87
C GLY A 104 8.83 -3.38 9.54
N PHE A 105 8.38 -2.61 8.54
CA PHE A 105 7.98 -3.18 7.24
C PHE A 105 9.09 -4.01 6.59
N GLU A 106 10.33 -3.53 6.64
CA GLU A 106 11.51 -4.21 6.08
C GLU A 106 11.78 -5.59 6.71
N ASN A 107 11.34 -5.80 7.95
CA ASN A 107 11.53 -7.04 8.71
C ASN A 107 10.49 -8.12 8.35
N LEU A 108 9.43 -7.76 7.64
CA LEU A 108 8.41 -8.70 7.22
C LEU A 108 8.97 -9.72 6.22
N GLU A 109 8.40 -10.93 6.25
CA GLU A 109 8.61 -11.88 5.18
C GLU A 109 8.07 -11.32 3.85
N ASN A 110 8.67 -11.73 2.73
CA ASN A 110 8.25 -11.22 1.42
C ASN A 110 6.75 -11.47 1.16
N GLN A 111 6.22 -12.60 1.59
CA GLN A 111 4.80 -12.92 1.44
C GLN A 111 3.91 -11.97 2.26
N GLN A 112 4.33 -11.66 3.49
CA GLN A 112 3.64 -10.71 4.38
C GLN A 112 3.61 -9.30 3.79
N MET A 113 4.72 -8.84 3.20
CA MET A 113 4.77 -7.56 2.49
C MET A 113 3.77 -7.50 1.34
N ILE A 114 3.67 -8.57 0.53
CA ILE A 114 2.70 -8.65 -0.59
C ILE A 114 1.28 -8.57 -0.06
N GLU A 115 0.96 -9.34 0.98
CA GLU A 115 -0.38 -9.40 1.57
C GLU A 115 -0.80 -8.05 2.14
N LEU A 116 0.06 -7.42 2.94
CA LEU A 116 -0.19 -6.09 3.50
C LEU A 116 -0.37 -5.04 2.40
N THR A 117 0.49 -5.06 1.38
CA THR A 117 0.40 -4.11 0.27
C THR A 117 -0.92 -4.30 -0.49
N ASN A 118 -1.30 -5.53 -0.81
CA ASN A 118 -2.56 -5.83 -1.50
C ASN A 118 -3.80 -5.54 -0.63
N TYR A 119 -3.66 -5.55 0.69
CA TYR A 119 -4.74 -5.22 1.60
C TYR A 119 -5.15 -3.76 1.49
N TYR A 120 -4.18 -2.84 1.47
CA TYR A 120 -4.44 -1.40 1.41
C TYR A 120 -4.46 -0.83 -0.02
N PHE A 121 -3.73 -1.44 -0.95
CA PHE A 121 -3.46 -0.87 -2.27
C PHE A 121 -3.88 -1.79 -3.42
N ILE A 122 -4.18 -1.15 -4.54
CA ILE A 122 -4.32 -1.75 -5.87
C ILE A 122 -3.30 -1.08 -6.77
N LEU A 123 -2.36 -1.85 -7.31
CA LEU A 123 -1.46 -1.34 -8.35
C LEU A 123 -2.19 -1.29 -9.68
N LYS A 124 -2.15 -0.15 -10.38
CA LYS A 124 -2.64 -0.03 -11.75
C LYS A 124 -1.62 0.62 -12.65
N ASN A 125 -1.48 0.11 -13.88
CA ASN A 125 -0.71 0.80 -14.91
C ASN A 125 -1.44 2.04 -15.46
N SER A 126 -0.75 2.78 -16.33
CA SER A 126 -1.31 3.95 -17.02
C SER A 126 -2.57 3.63 -17.83
N GLU A 127 -2.74 2.39 -18.28
CA GLU A 127 -3.93 1.89 -18.97
C GLU A 127 -5.05 1.47 -18.00
N GLY A 128 -4.85 1.57 -16.68
CA GLY A 128 -5.81 1.19 -15.65
C GLY A 128 -5.87 -0.32 -15.36
N LYS A 129 -5.00 -1.13 -15.95
CA LYS A 129 -4.92 -2.58 -15.70
C LYS A 129 -4.29 -2.85 -14.34
N GLU A 130 -4.91 -3.73 -13.58
CA GLU A 130 -4.40 -4.16 -12.29
C GLU A 130 -3.14 -5.01 -12.44
N LEU A 131 -2.19 -4.80 -11.53
CA LEU A 131 -0.93 -5.52 -11.47
C LEU A 131 -0.77 -6.16 -10.10
N THR A 132 -0.05 -7.27 -10.06
CA THR A 132 0.30 -7.96 -8.82
C THR A 132 1.76 -7.71 -8.46
N PHE A 133 2.05 -7.82 -7.16
CA PHE A 133 3.40 -8.00 -6.65
C PHE A 133 3.81 -9.47 -6.70
N SER A 134 5.09 -9.67 -6.95
CA SER A 134 5.78 -10.95 -6.77
C SER A 134 6.90 -10.78 -5.75
N THR A 135 7.36 -11.90 -5.19
CA THR A 135 8.53 -11.92 -4.31
C THR A 135 9.79 -11.36 -4.98
N LYS A 136 9.91 -11.52 -6.31
CA LYS A 136 10.96 -10.89 -7.11
C LYS A 136 10.91 -9.37 -6.99
N ASN A 137 9.74 -8.74 -7.03
CA ASN A 137 9.65 -7.28 -6.92
C ASN A 137 10.17 -6.76 -5.57
N ILE A 138 9.96 -7.52 -4.49
CA ILE A 138 10.48 -7.19 -3.16
C ILE A 138 11.99 -7.39 -3.11
N TYR A 139 12.49 -8.51 -3.63
CA TYR A 139 13.93 -8.75 -3.72
C TYR A 139 14.62 -7.63 -4.52
N ASP A 140 14.05 -7.27 -5.67
CA ASP A 140 14.59 -6.22 -6.50
C ASP A 140 14.57 -4.88 -5.73
N TRP A 141 13.48 -4.55 -5.02
CA TRP A 141 13.40 -3.33 -4.19
C TRP A 141 14.47 -3.29 -3.09
N LYS A 142 14.65 -4.35 -2.31
CA LYS A 142 15.66 -4.43 -1.23
C LYS A 142 17.09 -4.18 -1.71
N ASN A 143 17.38 -4.49 -2.98
CA ASN A 143 18.71 -4.33 -3.58
C ASN A 143 18.83 -3.09 -4.48
N ASN A 144 17.76 -2.30 -4.61
CA ASN A 144 17.71 -1.20 -5.56
C ASN A 144 18.17 0.11 -4.92
N LYS A 145 19.20 0.72 -5.50
CA LYS A 145 19.78 2.00 -5.06
C LYS A 145 19.52 3.14 -6.06
N SER A 146 18.44 3.04 -6.83
CA SER A 146 18.11 4.04 -7.84
C SER A 146 17.57 5.33 -7.22
N SER A 147 17.95 6.46 -7.80
CA SER A 147 17.54 7.80 -7.34
C SER A 147 16.03 8.03 -7.32
N TYR A 148 15.24 7.32 -8.11
CA TYR A 148 13.79 7.47 -8.05
C TYR A 148 13.18 6.92 -6.76
N LEU A 149 13.81 5.95 -6.09
CA LEU A 149 13.37 5.50 -4.76
C LEU A 149 13.71 6.57 -3.72
N GLU A 150 14.91 7.16 -3.82
CA GLU A 150 15.30 8.29 -2.97
C GLU A 150 14.34 9.48 -3.10
N ASN A 151 13.81 9.73 -4.29
CA ASN A 151 12.79 10.76 -4.50
C ASN A 151 11.50 10.50 -3.71
N ILE A 152 11.04 9.24 -3.63
CA ILE A 152 9.88 8.87 -2.83
C ILE A 152 10.16 9.12 -1.36
N SER A 153 11.31 8.62 -0.89
CA SER A 153 11.81 8.83 0.47
C SER A 153 11.91 10.31 0.84
N ALA A 154 12.48 11.14 -0.04
CA ALA A 154 12.64 12.58 0.16
C ALA A 154 11.30 13.32 0.14
N LEU A 155 10.39 12.95 -0.76
CA LEU A 155 9.05 13.52 -0.83
C LEU A 155 8.27 13.24 0.46
N LEU A 156 8.37 12.02 1.01
CA LEU A 156 7.75 11.71 2.30
C LEU A 156 8.36 12.57 3.41
N LYS A 157 9.69 12.56 3.56
CA LYS A 157 10.40 13.31 4.61
C LYS A 157 10.13 14.81 4.61
N LYS A 158 9.90 15.40 3.44
CA LYS A 158 9.53 16.82 3.31
C LYS A 158 8.13 17.14 3.86
N ASN A 159 7.25 16.14 3.89
CA ASN A 159 5.85 16.27 4.29
C ASN A 159 5.52 15.63 5.65
N LEU A 160 6.53 15.03 6.30
CA LEU A 160 6.57 14.68 7.73
C LEU A 160 6.88 15.93 8.53
#